data_AF-A0A0M8VZW2-F1
#
_entry.id   AF-A0A0M8VZW2-F1
#
_cell.length_a   1.000
_cell.length_b   1.000
_cell.length_c   1.000
_cell.angle_alpha   90.00
_cell.angle_beta   90.00
_cell.angle_gamma   90.00
#
_symmetry.space_group_name_H-M   'P 1'
#
loop_
_entity.id
_entity.type
_entity.pdbx_description
1 polymer ?
#
loop_
_entity_poly.entity_id
_entity_poly.type
_entity_poly.pdbx_seq_one_letter_code
_entity_poly.pdbx_strand_id
1 'polypeptide(L)'
;MLDWFRTAPGDPDESGAPDDDALPADVTPPTRPELAAASPARQERLLGDYLCQEIGRVLRCPAGKVDRHQTMTDLGVGSMTGLELQRRIRAALGVAPDLPTILRAENTHVLALRLVDLLGATTAGALSA
;
A
#
# COMPACT_ATOMS: atom_id res chain seq x y z
N MET A 1 -16.08 30.93 -23.73
CA MET A 1 -15.07 29.87 -23.57
C MET A 1 -14.45 30.11 -22.19
N LEU A 2 -14.85 29.45 -21.09
CA LEU A 2 -15.47 28.14 -20.89
C LEU A 2 -16.62 28.21 -19.85
N ASP A 3 -17.67 27.41 -20.09
CA ASP A 3 -18.78 27.12 -19.18
C ASP A 3 -18.53 25.73 -18.56
N TRP A 4 -18.24 25.65 -17.25
CA TRP A 4 -17.93 24.36 -16.59
C TRP A 4 -18.86 23.98 -15.42
N PHE A 5 -19.67 24.90 -14.88
CA PHE A 5 -20.47 24.61 -13.67
C PHE A 5 -21.96 24.37 -13.97
N ARG A 6 -22.29 23.25 -14.62
CA ARG A 6 -23.64 22.68 -14.57
C ARG A 6 -23.60 21.30 -13.94
N THR A 7 -23.91 21.23 -12.65
CA THR A 7 -24.32 20.02 -11.96
C THR A 7 -25.71 19.63 -12.46
N ALA A 8 -25.84 18.48 -13.11
CA ALA A 8 -27.13 17.82 -13.25
C ALA A 8 -27.36 16.96 -11.99
N PRO A 9 -28.53 17.01 -11.33
CA PRO A 9 -28.90 16.00 -10.35
C PRO A 9 -29.55 14.83 -11.09
N GLY A 10 -28.92 13.66 -11.06
CA GLY A 10 -29.44 12.42 -11.63
C GLY A 10 -29.02 11.25 -10.76
N ASP A 11 -30.00 10.77 -9.99
CA ASP A 11 -30.15 9.56 -9.16
C ASP A 11 -28.96 8.76 -8.57
N PRO A 12 -29.05 8.36 -7.28
CA PRO A 12 -28.16 7.39 -6.67
C PRO A 12 -28.62 5.97 -6.99
N ASP A 13 -28.03 5.36 -8.03
CA ASP A 13 -27.95 3.91 -8.16
C ASP A 13 -26.58 3.53 -8.70
N GLU A 14 -25.54 3.74 -7.89
CA GLU A 14 -24.23 3.14 -8.14
C GLU A 14 -23.95 2.14 -7.04
N SER A 15 -24.28 0.89 -7.36
CA SER A 15 -23.68 -0.30 -6.80
C SER A 15 -22.16 -0.18 -6.98
N GLY A 16 -21.51 0.53 -6.05
CA GLY A 16 -20.12 0.98 -6.15
C GLY A 16 -19.14 -0.17 -6.20
N ALA A 17 -18.81 -0.62 -7.40
CA ALA A 17 -17.46 -1.12 -7.66
C ALA A 17 -16.53 0.09 -7.47
N PRO A 18 -15.46 -0.02 -6.67
CA PRO A 18 -14.52 1.09 -6.54
C PRO A 18 -13.97 1.45 -7.93
N ASP A 19 -14.10 2.71 -8.34
CA ASP A 19 -13.44 3.24 -9.53
C ASP A 19 -11.93 2.95 -9.44
N ASP A 20 -11.45 1.98 -10.22
CA ASP A 20 -10.05 1.55 -10.23
C ASP A 20 -9.09 2.70 -10.66
N ASP A 21 -9.65 3.78 -11.23
CA ASP A 21 -8.95 4.97 -11.72
C ASP A 21 -9.01 6.17 -10.75
N ALA A 22 -9.75 6.09 -9.64
CA ALA A 22 -9.78 7.17 -8.65
C ALA A 22 -8.41 7.31 -7.95
N LEU A 23 -7.97 8.55 -7.74
CA LEU A 23 -6.79 8.81 -6.90
C LEU A 23 -7.04 8.21 -5.51
N PRO A 24 -6.10 7.43 -4.96
CA PRO A 24 -6.31 6.74 -3.69
C PRO A 24 -6.47 7.74 -2.54
N ALA A 25 -7.71 8.00 -2.15
CA ALA A 25 -8.04 8.63 -0.88
C ALA A 25 -8.04 7.56 0.22
N ASP A 26 -7.46 7.91 1.37
CA ASP A 26 -7.21 7.10 2.58
C ASP A 26 -7.03 5.57 2.36
N VAL A 27 -5.78 5.16 2.19
CA VAL A 27 -5.40 3.74 2.14
C VAL A 27 -5.61 3.14 3.53
N THR A 28 -6.51 2.15 3.62
CA THR A 28 -6.76 1.44 4.88
C THR A 28 -5.71 0.34 5.09
N PRO A 29 -4.88 0.39 6.13
CA PRO A 29 -3.93 -0.67 6.40
C PRO A 29 -4.59 -1.92 6.98
N PRO A 30 -4.06 -3.12 6.70
CA PRO A 30 -4.52 -4.34 7.35
C PRO A 30 -4.25 -4.27 8.85
N THR A 31 -5.22 -4.73 9.65
CA THR A 31 -5.10 -4.64 11.11
C THR A 31 -4.21 -5.75 11.67
N ARG A 32 -3.59 -5.54 12.84
CA ARG A 32 -2.83 -6.60 13.52
C ARG A 32 -3.62 -7.89 13.78
N PRO A 33 -4.87 -7.87 14.29
CA PRO A 33 -5.64 -9.09 14.48
C PRO A 33 -5.98 -9.78 13.15
N GLU A 34 -6.28 -9.02 12.11
CA GLU A 34 -6.53 -9.57 10.77
C GLU A 34 -5.30 -10.29 10.21
N LEU A 35 -4.12 -9.66 10.33
CA LEU A 35 -2.86 -10.28 9.93
C LEU A 35 -2.57 -11.52 10.77
N ALA A 36 -2.72 -11.46 12.10
CA ALA A 36 -2.46 -12.61 12.99
C ALA A 36 -3.39 -13.81 12.73
N ALA A 37 -4.64 -13.57 12.33
CA ALA A 37 -5.61 -14.62 12.01
C ALA A 37 -5.47 -15.17 10.58
N ALA A 38 -4.80 -14.43 9.69
CA ALA A 38 -4.60 -14.81 8.30
C ALA A 38 -3.51 -15.89 8.15
N SER A 39 -3.71 -16.79 7.18
CA SER A 39 -2.63 -17.70 6.74
C SER A 39 -1.46 -16.89 6.14
N PRO A 40 -0.23 -17.44 6.08
CA PRO A 40 0.93 -16.73 5.52
C PRO A 40 0.65 -16.14 4.13
N ALA A 41 0.13 -16.98 3.22
CA ALA A 41 -0.25 -16.54 1.88
C ALA A 41 -1.32 -15.42 1.88
N ARG A 42 -2.21 -15.39 2.88
CA ARG A 42 -3.22 -14.33 2.99
C ARG A 42 -2.63 -13.05 3.57
N GLN A 43 -1.72 -13.13 4.54
CA GLN A 43 -0.97 -11.97 5.05
C GLN A 43 -0.18 -11.30 3.92
N GLU A 44 0.53 -12.09 3.13
CA GLU A 44 1.29 -11.62 1.97
C GLU A 44 0.41 -10.86 0.97
N ARG A 45 -0.78 -11.40 0.68
CA ARG A 45 -1.75 -10.74 -0.21
C ARG A 45 -2.28 -9.44 0.37
N LEU A 46 -2.68 -9.43 1.63
CA LEU A 46 -3.18 -8.23 2.31
C LEU A 46 -2.14 -7.10 2.31
N LEU A 47 -0.90 -7.43 2.66
CA LEU A 47 0.20 -6.46 2.66
C LEU A 47 0.60 -6.05 1.24
N GLY A 48 0.57 -6.96 0.27
CA GLY A 48 0.82 -6.64 -1.13
C GLY A 48 -0.21 -5.67 -1.71
N ASP A 49 -1.49 -5.90 -1.45
CA ASP A 49 -2.58 -5.01 -1.90
C ASP A 49 -2.47 -3.63 -1.23
N TYR A 50 -2.19 -3.59 0.08
CA TYR A 50 -1.90 -2.35 0.80
C TYR A 50 -0.71 -1.58 0.22
N LEU A 51 0.39 -2.28 -0.07
CA LEU A 51 1.58 -1.65 -0.66
C LEU A 51 1.29 -1.10 -2.06
N CYS A 52 0.51 -1.78 -2.89
CA CYS A 52 0.12 -1.25 -4.21
C CYS A 52 -0.64 0.07 -4.07
N GLN A 53 -1.56 0.15 -3.11
CA GLN A 53 -2.32 1.38 -2.84
C GLN A 53 -1.41 2.50 -2.34
N GLU A 54 -0.49 2.21 -1.42
CA GLU A 54 0.47 3.20 -0.93
C GLU A 54 1.46 3.66 -2.00
N ILE A 55 1.97 2.74 -2.83
CA ILE A 55 2.84 3.05 -3.97
C ILE A 55 2.09 3.95 -4.96
N GLY A 56 0.86 3.60 -5.34
CA GLY A 56 0.03 4.43 -6.21
C GLY A 56 -0.16 5.83 -5.62
N ARG A 57 -0.39 5.92 -4.31
CA ARG A 57 -0.56 7.20 -3.61
C ARG A 57 0.71 8.06 -3.59
N VAL A 58 1.90 7.49 -3.36
CA VAL A 58 3.16 8.28 -3.39
C VAL A 58 3.58 8.65 -4.81
N LEU A 59 3.24 7.82 -5.80
CA LEU A 59 3.50 8.08 -7.23
C LEU A 59 2.41 8.93 -7.90
N ARG A 60 1.30 9.19 -7.19
CA ARG A 60 0.12 9.93 -7.69
C ARG A 60 -0.50 9.27 -8.91
N CYS A 61 -0.59 7.95 -8.90
CA CYS A 61 -1.28 7.16 -9.91
C CYS A 61 -2.33 6.22 -9.27
N PRO A 62 -3.30 5.72 -10.05
CA PRO A 62 -4.24 4.73 -9.56
C PRO A 62 -3.54 3.45 -9.14
N ALA A 63 -4.03 2.80 -8.06
CA ALA A 63 -3.41 1.58 -7.54
C ALA A 63 -3.40 0.43 -8.57
N GLY A 64 -4.41 0.35 -9.44
CA GLY A 64 -4.46 -0.63 -10.54
C GLY A 64 -3.40 -0.41 -11.63
N LYS A 65 -2.76 0.76 -11.67
CA LYS A 65 -1.62 1.04 -12.56
C LYS A 65 -0.27 0.64 -11.96
N VAL A 66 -0.23 0.25 -10.69
CA VAL A 66 0.99 -0.24 -10.04
C VAL A 66 1.24 -1.69 -10.46
N ASP A 67 2.24 -1.89 -11.30
CA ASP A 67 2.65 -3.23 -11.71
C ASP A 67 3.37 -3.94 -10.56
N ARG A 68 2.73 -4.99 -10.06
CA ARG A 68 3.21 -5.76 -8.92
C ARG A 68 4.52 -6.48 -9.18
N HIS A 69 4.92 -6.66 -10.44
CA HIS A 69 6.09 -7.42 -10.85
C HIS A 69 7.30 -6.55 -11.19
N GLN A 70 7.13 -5.23 -11.28
CA GLN A 70 8.23 -4.31 -11.55
C GLN A 70 9.03 -3.97 -10.29
N THR A 71 10.32 -3.66 -10.50
CA THR A 71 11.17 -3.18 -9.42
C THR A 71 10.68 -1.85 -8.89
N MET A 72 11.00 -1.55 -7.63
CA MET A 72 10.61 -0.26 -7.04
C MET A 72 11.17 0.92 -7.84
N THR A 73 12.39 0.79 -8.39
CA THR A 73 13.00 1.85 -9.19
C THR A 73 12.30 2.01 -10.55
N ASP A 74 11.94 0.91 -11.21
CA ASP A 74 11.23 0.95 -12.49
C ASP A 74 9.81 1.52 -12.36
N LEU A 75 9.16 1.27 -11.21
CA LEU A 75 7.88 1.92 -10.85
C LEU A 75 8.02 3.43 -10.59
N GLY A 76 9.24 3.95 -10.41
CA GLY A 76 9.48 5.37 -10.08
C GLY A 76 9.60 5.66 -8.58
N VAL A 77 9.73 4.63 -7.73
CA VAL A 77 10.02 4.80 -6.30
C VAL A 77 11.51 5.10 -6.13
N GLY A 78 11.84 6.40 -6.10
CA GLY A 78 13.17 6.91 -5.77
C GLY A 78 13.31 7.24 -4.28
N SER A 79 14.42 7.85 -3.88
CA SER A 79 14.73 8.12 -2.46
C SER A 79 13.65 8.96 -1.73
N MET A 80 13.09 9.97 -2.37
CA MET A 80 12.08 10.84 -1.76
C MET A 80 10.75 10.11 -1.57
N THR A 81 10.24 9.47 -2.62
CA THR A 81 8.98 8.70 -2.59
C THR A 81 9.13 7.43 -1.74
N GLY A 82 10.31 6.81 -1.72
CA GLY A 82 10.65 5.70 -0.84
C GLY A 82 10.69 6.08 0.64
N LEU A 83 11.20 7.28 0.99
CA LEU A 83 11.17 7.76 2.38
C LEU A 83 9.74 8.10 2.82
N GLU A 84 8.92 8.65 1.93
CA GLU A 84 7.51 8.87 2.19
C GLU A 84 6.77 7.55 2.43
N LEU A 85 6.97 6.57 1.54
CA LEU A 85 6.42 5.22 1.68
C LEU A 85 6.84 4.59 3.02
N GLN A 86 8.12 4.69 3.39
CA GLN A 86 8.63 4.21 4.67
C GLN A 86 7.88 4.84 5.86
N ARG A 87 7.68 6.17 5.85
CA ARG A 87 6.99 6.88 6.94
C ARG A 87 5.54 6.42 7.06
N ARG A 88 4.85 6.21 5.94
CA ARG A 88 3.46 5.75 5.93
C ARG A 88 3.34 4.31 6.43
N ILE A 89 4.22 3.41 5.98
CA ILE A 89 4.31 2.04 6.50
C ILE A 89 4.54 2.05 8.03
N ARG A 90 5.47 2.89 8.50
CA ARG A 90 5.73 3.05 9.95
C ARG A 90 4.49 3.50 10.71
N ALA A 91 3.81 4.53 10.22
CA ALA A 91 2.65 5.10 10.87
C ALA A 91 1.48 4.10 10.93
N ALA A 92 1.29 3.33 9.87
CA ALA A 92 0.17 2.39 9.74
C ALA A 92 0.40 1.06 10.47
N LEU A 93 1.60 0.47 10.33
CA LEU A 93 1.88 -0.90 10.77
C LEU A 93 2.75 -0.96 12.04
N GLY A 94 3.38 0.16 12.41
CA GLY A 94 4.31 0.22 13.55
C GLY A 94 5.66 -0.45 13.28
N VAL A 95 5.91 -0.91 12.04
CA VAL A 95 7.20 -1.42 11.57
C VAL A 95 7.65 -0.60 10.37
N ALA A 96 8.95 -0.55 10.10
CA ALA A 96 9.44 0.12 8.91
C ALA A 96 10.69 -0.57 8.38
N PRO A 97 10.69 -1.05 7.12
CA PRO A 97 11.92 -1.49 6.47
C PRO A 97 12.80 -0.26 6.19
N ASP A 98 14.12 -0.44 6.21
CA ASP A 98 15.05 0.65 5.89
C ASP A 98 14.90 1.10 4.43
N LEU A 99 15.23 2.36 4.13
CA LEU A 99 15.10 2.92 2.79
C LEU A 99 15.83 2.08 1.71
N PRO A 100 17.06 1.57 1.93
CA PRO A 100 17.71 0.72 0.94
C PRO A 100 16.97 -0.60 0.68
N THR A 101 16.26 -1.14 1.67
CA THR A 101 15.43 -2.35 1.50
C THR A 101 14.23 -2.05 0.63
N ILE A 102 13.60 -0.89 0.80
CA ILE A 102 12.50 -0.44 -0.07
C ILE A 102 13.02 -0.26 -1.49
N LEU A 103 14.05 0.55 -1.71
CA LEU A 103 14.53 0.89 -3.05
C LEU A 103 15.04 -0.32 -3.86
N ARG A 104 15.56 -1.35 -3.18
CA ARG A 104 16.08 -2.57 -3.81
C ARG A 104 15.07 -3.70 -3.92
N ALA A 105 13.84 -3.52 -3.45
CA ALA A 105 12.83 -4.55 -3.60
C ALA A 105 12.57 -4.79 -5.09
N GLU A 106 12.73 -6.05 -5.52
CA GLU A 106 12.57 -6.46 -6.92
C GLU A 106 11.13 -6.33 -7.39
N ASN A 107 10.19 -6.35 -6.46
CA ASN A 107 8.77 -6.20 -6.71
C ASN A 107 8.00 -5.98 -5.40
N THR A 108 6.70 -5.70 -5.53
CA THR A 108 5.84 -5.42 -4.38
C THR A 108 5.68 -6.62 -3.44
N HIS A 109 5.73 -7.84 -4.00
CA HIS A 109 5.61 -9.08 -3.24
C HIS A 109 6.83 -9.31 -2.33
N VAL A 110 8.04 -9.09 -2.82
CA VAL A 110 9.27 -9.16 -2.00
C VAL A 110 9.19 -8.17 -0.84
N LEU A 111 8.72 -6.95 -1.08
CA LEU A 111 8.55 -5.96 -0.01
C LEU A 111 7.49 -6.42 1.02
N ALA A 112 6.37 -7.00 0.56
CA ALA A 112 5.33 -7.54 1.44
C ALA A 112 5.87 -8.65 2.36
N LEU A 113 6.66 -9.58 1.83
CA LEU A 113 7.32 -10.63 2.61
C LEU A 113 8.22 -10.06 3.71
N ARG A 114 9.00 -9.01 3.40
CA ARG A 114 9.83 -8.35 4.42
C ARG A 114 8.99 -7.68 5.50
N LEU A 115 7.80 -7.17 5.19
CA LEU A 115 6.90 -6.65 6.21
C LEU A 115 6.33 -7.75 7.10
N VAL A 116 6.00 -8.92 6.54
CA VAL A 116 5.58 -10.11 7.32
C VAL A 116 6.67 -10.50 8.31
N ASP A 117 7.93 -10.59 7.86
CA ASP A 117 9.07 -10.92 8.72
C ASP A 117 9.22 -9.92 9.89
N LEU A 118 9.16 -8.61 9.59
CA LEU A 118 9.31 -7.54 10.58
C LEU A 118 8.17 -7.52 11.62
N LEU A 119 6.94 -7.74 11.15
CA LEU A 119 5.77 -7.84 12.02
C LEU A 119 5.88 -9.06 12.93
N GLY A 120 6.26 -10.22 12.39
CA GLY A 120 6.49 -11.45 13.14
C GLY A 120 7.55 -11.28 14.24
N ALA A 121 8.69 -10.70 13.89
CA ALA A 121 9.78 -10.42 14.85
C ALA A 121 9.34 -9.47 15.98
N THR A 122 8.52 -8.46 15.67
CA THR A 122 7.97 -7.54 16.68
C THR A 122 7.05 -8.27 17.67
N THR A 123 6.18 -9.16 17.20
CA THR A 123 5.31 -9.97 18.06
C THR A 123 6.09 -10.93 18.95
N ALA A 124 7.14 -11.59 18.42
CA ALA A 124 7.97 -12.50 19.21
C ALA A 124 8.74 -11.77 20.32
N GLY A 125 9.22 -10.55 20.04
CA GLY A 125 9.86 -9.70 21.04
C GLY A 125 8.91 -9.26 22.16
N ALA A 126 7.64 -8.98 21.83
CA ALA A 126 6.62 -8.58 22.81
C ALA A 126 6.15 -9.72 23.73
N LEU A 127 6.21 -10.98 23.28
CA LEU A 127 5.88 -12.16 24.10
C LEU A 127 7.03 -12.59 25.03
N SER A 128 8.24 -12.07 24.83
CA SER A 128 9.45 -12.45 25.56
C SER A 128 9.87 -11.44 26.65
N ALA A 129 9.06 -10.40 26.89
CA ALA A 129 9.31 -9.32 27.85
C ALA A 129 8.22 -9.28 28.93
#